data_AF-A0A3D4YZP1-F1
#
_entry.id   AF-A0A3D4YZP1-F1
#
_cell.length_a   1.000
_cell.length_b   1.000
_cell.length_c   1.000
_cell.angle_alpha   90.00
_cell.angle_beta   90.00
_cell.angle_gamma   90.00
#
_symmetry.space_group_name_H-M   'P 1'
#
loop_
_entity.id
_entity.type
_entity.pdbx_description
1 polymer ?
#
loop_
_entity_poly.entity_id
_entity_poly.type
_entity_poly.pdbx_seq_one_letter_code
_entity_poly.pdbx_strand_id
1 'polypeptide(L)'
;QDSECEAGKRCDLIVGSCREGLCFSDEDCPAENCCDPLKSACVPQLICERYGNGVPQDCQAGAELCDREDNDCDGAIDEDFPDLGKTCSVGTGICYRIGNLICNAGGTGLICDVVPGPPDPEVCDGVDNNCDGIIDEGC
;
A
#
# COMPACT_ATOMS: atom_id res chain seq x y z
N GLN A 1 -28.18 -25.34 -18.45
CA GLN A 1 -27.86 -25.79 -17.09
C GLN A 1 -28.57 -24.89 -16.10
N ASP A 2 -28.35 -23.58 -16.07
CA ASP A 2 -29.17 -22.68 -15.23
C ASP A 2 -30.61 -22.50 -15.71
N SER A 3 -30.86 -22.67 -17.01
CA SER A 3 -32.19 -22.66 -17.63
C SER A 3 -33.13 -23.78 -17.17
N GLU A 4 -32.60 -24.76 -16.42
CA GLU A 4 -33.33 -25.89 -15.87
C GLU A 4 -33.63 -25.72 -14.37
N CYS A 5 -33.15 -24.63 -13.76
CA CYS A 5 -33.38 -24.30 -12.36
C CYS A 5 -34.63 -23.44 -12.17
N GLU A 6 -35.29 -23.61 -11.02
CA GLU A 6 -36.40 -22.75 -10.61
C GLU A 6 -35.93 -21.30 -10.40
N ALA A 7 -36.84 -20.33 -10.54
CA ALA A 7 -36.52 -18.92 -10.37
C ALA A 7 -35.86 -18.65 -9.01
N GLY A 8 -34.69 -17.98 -9.03
CA GLY A 8 -33.89 -17.71 -7.82
C GLY A 8 -32.89 -18.80 -7.45
N LYS A 9 -32.82 -19.90 -8.20
CA LYS A 9 -31.79 -20.95 -8.09
C LYS A 9 -30.81 -20.87 -9.25
N ARG A 10 -29.59 -21.34 -9.02
CA ARG A 10 -28.53 -21.52 -10.03
C ARG A 10 -27.95 -22.92 -9.92
N CYS A 11 -27.40 -23.43 -11.02
CA CYS A 11 -26.82 -24.76 -11.11
C CYS A 11 -25.41 -24.75 -10.49
N ASP A 12 -25.27 -25.44 -9.37
CA ASP A 12 -23.97 -25.68 -8.76
C ASP A 12 -23.21 -26.72 -9.60
N LEU A 13 -22.14 -26.30 -10.28
CA LEU A 13 -21.33 -27.20 -11.13
C LEU A 13 -20.52 -28.21 -10.32
N ILE A 14 -20.33 -27.98 -9.02
CA ILE A 14 -19.59 -28.89 -8.12
C ILE A 14 -20.50 -30.04 -7.70
N VAL A 15 -21.75 -29.75 -7.32
CA VAL A 15 -22.71 -30.79 -6.88
C VAL A 15 -23.71 -31.23 -7.96
N GLY A 16 -23.74 -30.58 -9.12
CA GLY A 16 -24.61 -30.89 -10.24
C GLY A 16 -26.11 -30.70 -9.94
N SER A 17 -26.45 -29.72 -9.10
CA SER A 17 -27.84 -29.49 -8.66
C SER A 17 -28.16 -28.01 -8.48
N CYS A 18 -29.44 -27.64 -8.59
CA CYS A 18 -29.90 -26.27 -8.42
C CYS A 18 -29.98 -25.89 -6.94
N ARG A 19 -29.30 -24.81 -6.54
CA ARG A 19 -29.31 -24.31 -5.16
C ARG A 19 -29.66 -22.82 -5.10
N GLU A 20 -30.34 -22.42 -4.03
CA GLU A 20 -30.66 -21.01 -3.74
C GLU A 20 -29.44 -20.31 -3.13
N GLY A 21 -29.32 -19.01 -3.37
CA GLY A 21 -28.23 -18.18 -2.83
C GLY A 21 -26.89 -18.34 -3.55
N LEU A 22 -26.87 -19.05 -4.69
CA LEU A 22 -25.73 -19.12 -5.58
C LEU A 22 -25.69 -17.94 -6.55
N CYS A 23 -24.51 -17.45 -6.85
CA CYS A 23 -24.26 -16.35 -7.78
C CYS A 23 -23.04 -16.65 -8.67
N PHE A 24 -23.02 -16.07 -9.86
CA PHE A 24 -21.88 -16.08 -10.78
C PHE A 24 -21.42 -14.67 -11.14
N SER A 25 -22.31 -13.69 -11.03
CA SER A 25 -22.02 -12.27 -11.08
C SER A 25 -22.80 -11.51 -10.01
N ASP A 26 -22.43 -10.25 -9.77
CA ASP A 26 -23.11 -9.41 -8.79
C ASP A 26 -24.57 -9.09 -9.14
N GLU A 27 -24.92 -9.18 -10.42
CA GLU A 27 -26.29 -9.02 -10.91
C GLU A 27 -27.21 -10.17 -10.44
N ASP A 28 -26.63 -11.29 -9.99
CA ASP A 28 -27.38 -12.41 -9.42
C ASP A 28 -27.75 -12.20 -7.95
N CYS A 29 -27.20 -11.17 -7.30
CA CYS A 29 -27.39 -10.92 -5.87
C CYS A 29 -28.43 -9.82 -5.59
N PRO A 30 -29.11 -9.88 -4.42
CA PRO A 30 -29.93 -8.77 -3.93
C PRO A 30 -29.12 -7.48 -3.85
N ALA A 31 -29.78 -6.33 -3.98
CA ALA A 31 -29.13 -5.04 -3.74
C ALA A 31 -28.45 -5.05 -2.36
N GLU A 32 -27.23 -4.51 -2.28
CA GLU A 32 -26.36 -4.52 -1.07
C GLU A 32 -25.70 -5.87 -0.73
N ASN A 33 -25.77 -6.86 -1.64
CA ASN A 33 -25.03 -8.12 -1.55
C ASN A 33 -24.22 -8.38 -2.82
N CYS A 34 -23.03 -8.95 -2.67
CA CYS A 34 -22.08 -9.19 -3.76
C CYS A 34 -21.72 -10.66 -3.91
N CYS A 35 -21.32 -11.04 -5.11
CA CYS A 35 -21.00 -12.43 -5.36
C CYS A 35 -19.58 -12.76 -4.92
N ASP A 36 -19.42 -13.66 -3.93
CA ASP A 36 -18.11 -14.21 -3.57
C ASP A 36 -17.74 -15.33 -4.57
N PRO A 37 -16.77 -15.13 -5.48
CA PRO A 37 -16.44 -16.11 -6.50
C PRO A 37 -15.79 -17.39 -5.93
N LEU A 38 -15.24 -17.33 -4.71
CA LEU A 38 -14.67 -18.51 -4.04
C LEU A 38 -15.74 -19.38 -3.40
N LYS A 39 -16.88 -18.79 -3.01
CA LYS A 39 -17.99 -19.49 -2.37
C LYS A 39 -19.21 -19.67 -3.28
N SER A 40 -19.18 -19.05 -4.45
CA SER A 40 -20.30 -18.93 -5.39
C SER A 40 -21.58 -18.48 -4.70
N ALA A 41 -21.49 -17.58 -3.71
CA ALA A 41 -22.60 -17.21 -2.84
C ALA A 41 -22.67 -15.70 -2.63
N CYS A 42 -23.89 -15.18 -2.50
CA CYS A 42 -24.10 -13.77 -2.18
C CYS A 42 -23.73 -13.49 -0.72
N VAL A 43 -22.83 -12.54 -0.51
CA VAL A 43 -22.44 -12.05 0.82
C VAL A 43 -22.87 -10.59 0.97
N PRO A 44 -23.34 -10.16 2.16
CA PRO A 44 -23.70 -8.76 2.37
C PRO A 44 -22.48 -7.86 2.26
N GLN A 45 -22.49 -6.94 1.30
CA GLN A 45 -21.42 -5.97 1.04
C GLN A 45 -21.98 -4.69 0.39
N LEU A 46 -21.50 -3.53 0.84
CA LEU A 46 -22.13 -2.25 0.52
C LEU A 46 -21.99 -1.85 -0.95
N ILE A 47 -21.00 -2.39 -1.69
CA ILE A 47 -20.78 -2.13 -3.11
C ILE A 47 -20.16 -3.38 -3.75
N CYS A 48 -20.75 -3.84 -4.86
CA CYS A 48 -20.24 -4.98 -5.62
C CYS A 48 -19.27 -4.52 -6.69
N GLU A 49 -18.16 -5.22 -6.79
CA GLU A 49 -16.88 -4.66 -7.16
C GLU A 49 -16.87 -3.98 -8.55
N ARG A 50 -16.23 -2.82 -8.61
CA ARG A 50 -15.32 -2.58 -9.73
C ARG A 50 -13.84 -2.60 -9.31
N TYR A 51 -13.51 -2.91 -8.06
CA TYR A 51 -12.11 -3.05 -7.63
C TYR A 51 -12.00 -4.26 -6.71
N GLY A 52 -11.33 -5.28 -7.22
CA GLY A 52 -11.15 -6.56 -6.55
C GLY A 52 -10.05 -6.54 -5.51
N ASN A 53 -10.12 -7.56 -4.65
CA ASN A 53 -9.12 -8.00 -3.66
C ASN A 53 -9.40 -7.62 -2.21
N GLY A 54 -10.51 -8.10 -1.66
CA GLY A 54 -10.49 -8.71 -0.32
C GLY A 54 -10.18 -7.83 0.89
N VAL A 55 -10.52 -6.55 0.89
CA VAL A 55 -10.39 -5.67 2.07
C VAL A 55 -11.75 -5.50 2.76
N PRO A 56 -11.85 -5.58 4.10
CA PRO A 56 -13.07 -5.25 4.83
C PRO A 56 -13.44 -3.78 4.62
N GLN A 57 -14.63 -3.56 4.06
CA GLN A 57 -15.19 -2.26 3.67
C GLN A 57 -15.57 -1.41 4.90
N ASP A 58 -14.56 -0.74 5.48
CA ASP A 58 -14.73 0.46 6.32
C ASP A 58 -13.60 1.50 6.07
N CYS A 59 -12.88 1.40 4.94
CA CYS A 59 -11.93 2.43 4.54
C CYS A 59 -12.69 3.55 3.82
N GLN A 60 -12.80 4.69 4.51
CA GLN A 60 -13.35 5.91 3.91
C GLN A 60 -12.22 6.56 3.11
N ALA A 61 -12.22 6.34 1.79
CA ALA A 61 -11.17 6.82 0.87
C ALA A 61 -10.73 8.25 1.22
N GLY A 62 -9.49 8.35 1.72
CA GLY A 62 -8.83 9.56 2.15
C GLY A 62 -7.74 10.01 1.18
N ALA A 63 -6.87 10.89 1.64
CA ALA A 63 -5.56 11.07 1.00
C ALA A 63 -4.63 9.97 1.52
N GLU A 64 -3.80 9.42 0.65
CA GLU A 64 -2.87 8.37 1.04
C GLU A 64 -1.82 8.90 2.02
N LEU A 65 -1.56 8.14 3.08
CA LEU A 65 -0.48 8.37 4.02
C LEU A 65 0.51 7.23 3.93
N CYS A 66 1.78 7.56 4.15
CA CYS A 66 2.86 6.60 4.31
C CYS A 66 2.77 5.99 5.71
N ASP A 67 1.78 5.16 5.96
CA ASP A 67 1.55 4.52 7.26
C ASP A 67 1.48 2.99 7.18
N ARG A 68 1.74 2.43 5.99
CA ARG A 68 1.65 1.01 5.64
C ARG A 68 0.23 0.46 5.61
N GLU A 69 -0.76 1.32 5.56
CA GLU A 69 -2.14 0.98 5.31
C GLU A 69 -2.57 1.55 3.96
N ASP A 70 -3.65 1.01 3.41
CA ASP A 70 -4.30 1.53 2.18
C ASP A 70 -5.36 2.54 2.63
N ASN A 71 -5.06 3.85 2.57
CA ASN A 71 -5.98 4.90 3.06
C ASN A 71 -6.92 5.41 1.97
N ASP A 72 -6.56 5.30 0.70
CA ASP A 72 -7.34 5.73 -0.45
C ASP A 72 -8.18 4.59 -1.08
N CYS A 73 -7.97 3.37 -0.59
CA CYS A 73 -8.69 2.15 -0.93
C CYS A 73 -8.49 1.69 -2.38
N ASP A 74 -7.35 2.01 -3.00
CA ASP A 74 -7.07 1.62 -4.38
C ASP A 74 -6.52 0.19 -4.53
N GLY A 75 -6.21 -0.47 -3.40
CA GLY A 75 -5.71 -1.83 -3.32
C GLY A 75 -4.18 -1.95 -3.35
N ALA A 76 -3.46 -0.83 -3.36
CA ALA A 76 -2.04 -0.76 -3.05
C ALA A 76 -1.82 -0.15 -1.65
N ILE A 77 -0.58 -0.15 -1.19
CA ILE A 77 -0.20 0.39 0.12
C ILE A 77 0.93 1.38 -0.12
N ASP A 78 0.77 2.60 0.38
CA ASP A 78 1.74 3.69 0.29
C ASP A 78 2.18 3.99 -1.18
N GLU A 79 1.35 3.70 -2.18
CA GLU A 79 1.71 3.78 -3.62
C GLU A 79 1.90 5.21 -4.12
N ASP A 80 1.24 6.17 -3.48
CA ASP A 80 1.48 7.60 -3.66
C ASP A 80 2.86 8.08 -3.17
N PHE A 81 3.66 7.20 -2.55
CA PHE A 81 5.04 7.44 -2.14
C PHE A 81 6.05 6.65 -3.01
N PRO A 82 6.25 7.02 -4.29
CA PRO A 82 7.02 6.23 -5.26
C PRO A 82 8.52 6.14 -4.96
N ASP A 83 9.01 6.93 -4.01
CA ASP A 83 10.39 6.92 -3.56
C ASP A 83 10.60 6.07 -2.29
N LEU A 84 9.54 5.51 -1.70
CA LEU A 84 9.63 4.66 -0.52
C LEU A 84 10.57 3.47 -0.80
N GLY A 85 11.54 3.28 0.10
CA GLY A 85 12.57 2.24 -0.04
C GLY A 85 13.70 2.56 -1.01
N LYS A 86 13.67 3.69 -1.74
CA LYS A 86 14.83 4.13 -2.54
C LYS A 86 15.98 4.58 -1.64
N THR A 87 17.19 4.49 -2.17
CA THR A 87 18.39 4.94 -1.48
C THR A 87 18.38 6.47 -1.30
N CYS A 88 18.76 6.92 -0.12
CA CYS A 88 19.00 8.32 0.21
C CYS A 88 20.42 8.51 0.78
N SER A 89 20.92 9.73 0.71
CA SER A 89 22.19 10.10 1.34
C SER A 89 22.08 11.40 2.11
N VAL A 90 22.75 11.47 3.25
CA VAL A 90 22.78 12.62 4.15
C VAL A 90 24.21 12.95 4.55
N GLY A 91 24.46 14.22 4.89
CA GLY A 91 25.79 14.71 5.24
C GLY A 91 26.71 14.94 4.04
N THR A 92 27.87 15.53 4.32
CA THR A 92 28.98 15.78 3.39
C THR A 92 30.27 15.32 4.05
N GLY A 93 31.36 15.25 3.29
CA GLY A 93 32.69 14.90 3.82
C GLY A 93 32.67 13.57 4.57
N ILE A 94 33.32 13.54 5.75
CA ILE A 94 33.34 12.36 6.62
C ILE A 94 31.97 12.02 7.22
N CYS A 95 31.04 12.99 7.24
CA CYS A 95 29.69 12.80 7.77
C CYS A 95 28.74 12.16 6.78
N TYR A 96 29.19 11.90 5.54
CA TYR A 96 28.36 11.27 4.52
C TYR A 96 27.87 9.89 4.97
N ARG A 97 26.56 9.66 4.90
CA ARG A 97 25.89 8.39 5.21
C ARG A 97 24.89 8.06 4.11
N ILE A 98 24.75 6.77 3.83
CA ILE A 98 23.79 6.22 2.88
C ILE A 98 22.75 5.41 3.67
N GLY A 99 21.49 5.57 3.32
CA GLY A 99 20.38 4.81 3.87
C GLY A 99 19.26 4.65 2.86
N ASN A 100 18.05 4.40 3.34
CA ASN A 100 16.85 4.26 2.54
C ASN A 100 15.76 5.24 3.01
N LEU A 101 14.91 5.64 2.07
CA LEU A 101 13.73 6.43 2.36
C LEU A 101 12.69 5.57 3.07
N ILE A 102 12.23 6.05 4.21
CA ILE A 102 11.19 5.45 5.04
C ILE A 102 10.09 6.48 5.29
N CYS A 103 8.90 6.02 5.66
CA CYS A 103 7.84 6.90 6.11
C CYS A 103 8.28 7.74 7.32
N ASN A 104 7.92 9.02 7.30
CA ASN A 104 8.09 9.90 8.43
C ASN A 104 7.09 9.54 9.54
N ALA A 105 7.32 10.00 10.77
CA ALA A 105 6.42 9.71 11.89
C ALA A 105 5.00 10.29 11.73
N GLY A 106 4.80 11.22 10.81
CA GLY A 106 3.49 11.83 10.53
C GLY A 106 2.72 11.16 9.39
N GLY A 107 3.27 10.15 8.72
CA GLY A 107 2.70 9.53 7.52
C GLY A 107 2.59 10.44 6.29
N THR A 108 3.00 11.72 6.35
CA THR A 108 2.77 12.67 5.24
C THR A 108 3.93 12.74 4.24
N GLY A 109 4.94 11.89 4.36
CA GLY A 109 6.14 11.99 3.54
C GLY A 109 7.25 11.04 3.94
N LEU A 110 8.36 11.13 3.22
CA LEU A 110 9.52 10.26 3.37
C LEU A 110 10.69 10.98 4.06
N ILE A 111 11.44 10.25 4.87
CA ILE A 111 12.70 10.67 5.50
C ILE A 111 13.76 9.60 5.30
N CYS A 112 15.04 9.98 5.37
CA CYS A 112 16.12 9.01 5.36
C CYS A 112 16.23 8.30 6.71
N ASP A 113 16.39 6.98 6.73
CA ASP A 113 16.54 6.17 7.95
C ASP A 113 17.89 6.37 8.66
N VAL A 114 18.80 7.11 8.05
CA VAL A 114 20.10 7.51 8.61
C VAL A 114 20.19 9.01 8.85
N VAL A 115 21.00 9.38 9.83
CA VAL A 115 21.40 10.75 10.12
C VAL A 115 22.86 10.97 9.71
N PRO A 116 23.30 12.21 9.41
CA PRO A 116 24.71 12.50 9.14
C PRO A 116 25.62 11.99 10.26
N GLY A 117 26.83 11.60 9.89
CA GLY A 117 27.89 11.31 10.86
C GLY A 117 28.20 12.51 11.76
N PRO A 118 28.83 12.29 12.93
CA PRO A 118 29.32 13.40 13.73
C PRO A 118 30.46 14.12 12.99
N PRO A 119 30.52 15.46 13.06
CA PRO A 119 31.65 16.22 12.54
C PRO A 119 32.85 16.16 13.49
N ASP A 120 34.04 16.26 12.92
CA ASP A 120 35.32 16.39 13.61
C ASP A 120 35.95 17.77 13.33
N PRO A 121 36.90 18.24 14.15
CA PRO A 121 37.63 19.47 13.83
C PRO A 121 38.41 19.36 12.51
N GLU A 122 38.48 20.46 11.77
CA GLU A 122 39.26 20.55 10.54
C GLU A 122 40.75 20.27 10.75
N VAL A 123 41.30 19.57 9.77
CA VAL A 123 42.74 19.32 9.62
C VAL A 123 43.07 19.45 8.14
N CYS A 124 44.26 19.97 7.79
CA CYS A 124 44.65 20.06 6.38
C CYS A 124 45.04 18.67 5.80
N ASP A 125 44.10 17.73 5.73
CA ASP A 125 44.31 16.36 5.26
C ASP A 125 43.67 16.07 3.88
N GLY A 126 43.00 17.08 3.29
CA GLY A 126 42.31 16.99 2.01
C GLY A 126 40.89 16.42 2.12
N VAL A 127 40.33 16.35 3.33
CA VAL A 127 38.97 15.90 3.62
C VAL A 127 38.20 17.00 4.37
N ASP A 128 36.89 17.05 4.18
CA ASP A 128 35.95 17.88 4.95
C ASP A 128 35.61 17.13 6.26
N ASN A 129 36.28 17.49 7.36
CA ASN A 129 36.16 16.83 8.65
C ASN A 129 34.98 17.36 9.46
N ASN A 130 34.71 18.66 9.37
CA ASN A 130 33.66 19.33 10.12
C ASN A 130 32.30 19.30 9.41
N CYS A 131 32.29 18.78 8.19
CA CYS A 131 31.12 18.53 7.37
C CYS A 131 30.34 19.79 7.00
N ASP A 132 31.04 20.90 6.77
CA ASP A 132 30.47 22.17 6.33
C ASP A 132 30.41 22.31 4.79
N GLY A 133 31.03 21.37 4.06
CA GLY A 133 31.04 21.31 2.60
C GLY A 133 32.24 22.01 1.96
N ILE A 134 33.17 22.54 2.75
CA ILE A 134 34.47 23.06 2.32
C ILE A 134 35.55 22.05 2.77
N ILE A 135 36.64 21.99 2.02
CA ILE A 135 37.78 21.11 2.34
C ILE A 135 38.91 21.99 2.87
N ASP A 136 39.50 21.60 4.00
CA ASP A 136 40.67 22.22 4.65
C ASP A 136 40.49 23.71 5.00
N GLU A 137 39.32 24.14 5.51
CA GLU A 137 39.09 25.51 5.96
C GLU A 137 39.47 25.74 7.43
N GLY A 138 40.24 26.81 7.68
CA GLY A 138 40.57 27.20 9.05
C GLY A 138 41.58 26.31 9.77
N CYS A 139 42.32 25.49 9.02
CA CYS A 139 43.62 25.00 9.43
C CYS A 139 44.72 26.08 9.27
#